data_AF-A0A1Q2D0S7-F1
#
_entry.id   AF-A0A1Q2D0S7-F1
#
_cell.length_a   1.000
_cell.length_b   1.000
_cell.length_c   1.000
_cell.angle_alpha   90.00
_cell.angle_beta   90.00
_cell.angle_gamma   90.00
#
_symmetry.space_group_name_H-M   'P 1'
#
loop_
_entity.id
_entity.type
_entity.pdbx_description
1 polymer ?
#
loop_
_entity_poly.entity_id
_entity_poly.type
_entity_poly.pdbx_seq_one_letter_code
_entity_poly.pdbx_strand_id
1 'polypeptide(L)'
;MEERSADLAGLPLHRQVEGTYAVRFATTSAAGGVLLSMSASSDPGSALTLRSVGGGVRALVTRNGATLLDLASGDLGLGDGREHTVALAAGNTTTRLTVDGVAVGFVPRQVFGADVVGADTLTVGATKTQTGQADGFVGSIGRVFALHEPTEPVQQITLAGNNTVTRSAELTRMLTTFSQSGAWQSMESRPIAILGEGLSAPEDGWRRWSDTLQERHRGERNYRLRHHSEPGGGRPPGEGRLAARAGAARGVANRHHDRG
;
A
#
# COMPACT_ATOMS: atom_id res chain seq x y z
N MET A 1 -21.24 -1.26 -19.12
CA MET A 1 -20.23 -0.95 -18.09
C MET A 1 -19.80 -2.28 -17.50
N GLU A 2 -18.50 -2.61 -17.52
CA GLU A 2 -18.00 -3.87 -16.96
C GLU A 2 -18.04 -3.80 -15.42
N GLU A 3 -18.47 -4.88 -14.77
CA GLU A 3 -18.48 -4.95 -13.31
C GLU A 3 -17.05 -5.14 -12.77
N ARG A 4 -16.56 -4.14 -12.03
CA ARG A 4 -15.24 -4.14 -11.37
C ARG A 4 -15.37 -4.23 -9.85
N SER A 5 -16.04 -5.27 -9.39
CA SER A 5 -16.30 -5.53 -7.97
C SER A 5 -15.52 -6.74 -7.48
N ALA A 6 -14.95 -6.65 -6.29
CA ALA A 6 -14.37 -7.78 -5.55
C ALA A 6 -15.21 -8.09 -4.31
N ASP A 7 -15.40 -9.39 -4.06
CA ASP A 7 -15.99 -9.90 -2.83
C ASP A 7 -15.00 -9.74 -1.65
N LEU A 8 -15.48 -9.15 -0.56
CA LEU A 8 -14.70 -8.90 0.64
C LEU A 8 -14.71 -10.08 1.63
N ALA A 9 -15.47 -11.15 1.38
CA ALA A 9 -15.45 -12.34 2.23
C ALA A 9 -14.03 -12.96 2.33
N GLY A 10 -13.25 -12.88 1.25
CA GLY A 10 -11.86 -13.36 1.19
C GLY A 10 -10.79 -12.31 1.52
N LEU A 11 -11.16 -11.03 1.69
CA LEU A 11 -10.24 -9.91 1.87
C LEU A 11 -10.65 -9.08 3.10
N PRO A 12 -9.85 -9.05 4.19
CA PRO A 12 -10.24 -8.40 5.44
C PRO A 12 -10.16 -6.86 5.39
N LEU A 13 -10.31 -6.25 4.22
CA LEU A 13 -10.30 -4.79 4.04
C LEU A 13 -11.44 -4.12 4.82
N HIS A 14 -12.63 -4.72 4.83
CA HIS A 14 -13.78 -4.26 5.62
C HIS A 14 -13.60 -4.38 7.14
N ARG A 15 -12.50 -4.97 7.62
CA ARG A 15 -12.19 -5.10 9.06
C ARG A 15 -11.06 -4.19 9.48
N GLN A 16 -10.48 -3.46 8.54
CA GLN A 16 -9.39 -2.54 8.82
C GLN A 16 -9.94 -1.32 9.57
N VAL A 17 -9.43 -1.10 10.78
CA VAL A 17 -9.66 0.12 11.54
C VAL A 17 -8.74 1.25 11.08
N GLU A 18 -7.62 0.91 10.44
CA GLU A 18 -6.60 1.81 9.94
C GLU A 18 -6.06 1.32 8.59
N GLY A 19 -5.42 2.21 7.85
CA GLY A 19 -4.84 1.90 6.55
C GLY A 19 -4.90 3.06 5.58
N THR A 20 -4.67 2.73 4.30
CA THR A 20 -4.80 3.68 3.19
C THR A 20 -5.55 3.04 2.03
N TYR A 21 -6.57 3.73 1.52
CA TYR A 21 -7.13 3.47 0.21
C TYR A 21 -6.72 4.58 -0.75
N ALA A 22 -6.10 4.23 -1.87
CA ALA A 22 -5.67 5.22 -2.87
C ALA A 22 -6.14 4.84 -4.27
N VAL A 23 -6.47 5.84 -5.08
CA VAL A 23 -6.91 5.69 -6.46
C VAL A 23 -6.18 6.67 -7.34
N ARG A 24 -5.60 6.16 -8.44
CA ARG A 24 -5.03 6.95 -9.52
C ARG A 24 -6.03 7.04 -10.66
N PHE A 25 -6.43 8.24 -11.04
CA PHE A 25 -7.51 8.48 -12.01
C PHE A 25 -7.22 9.68 -12.91
N ALA A 26 -7.91 9.77 -14.05
CA ALA A 26 -7.96 10.96 -14.89
C ALA A 26 -9.39 11.19 -15.39
N THR A 27 -9.81 12.44 -15.53
CA THR A 27 -11.12 12.77 -16.10
C THR A 27 -11.13 14.16 -16.73
N THR A 28 -11.98 14.34 -17.75
CA THR A 28 -12.38 15.65 -18.30
C THR A 28 -13.81 16.02 -17.93
N SER A 29 -14.49 15.13 -17.19
CA SER A 29 -15.89 15.27 -16.83
C SER A 29 -16.03 16.13 -15.57
N ALA A 30 -16.84 17.17 -15.64
CA ALA A 30 -17.33 17.87 -14.45
C ALA A 30 -18.40 17.06 -13.70
N ALA A 31 -19.01 16.06 -14.36
CA ALA A 31 -19.93 15.15 -13.70
C ALA A 31 -19.16 14.28 -12.71
N GLY A 32 -19.56 14.35 -11.44
CA GLY A 32 -18.97 13.53 -10.38
C GLY A 32 -19.26 12.05 -10.55
N GLY A 33 -18.54 11.22 -9.81
CA GLY A 33 -18.71 9.77 -9.82
C GLY A 33 -17.78 9.05 -8.86
N VAL A 34 -18.12 7.82 -8.50
CA VAL A 34 -17.39 7.01 -7.52
C VAL A 34 -16.13 6.44 -8.14
N LEU A 35 -14.98 6.77 -7.56
CA LEU A 35 -13.68 6.22 -7.94
C LEU A 35 -13.48 4.84 -7.29
N LEU A 36 -13.81 4.74 -6.02
CA LEU A 36 -13.75 3.52 -5.21
C LEU A 36 -14.88 3.54 -4.20
N SER A 37 -15.54 2.40 -4.00
CA SER A 37 -16.45 2.23 -2.87
C SER A 37 -16.26 0.90 -2.17
N MET A 38 -16.43 0.90 -0.86
CA MET A 38 -16.68 -0.27 -0.05
C MET A 38 -18.10 -0.16 0.48
N SER A 39 -18.97 -1.11 0.18
CA SER A 39 -20.40 -1.01 0.48
C SER A 39 -20.98 -2.33 0.99
N ALA A 40 -22.06 -2.24 1.76
CA ALA A 40 -22.96 -3.37 1.96
C ALA A 40 -23.93 -3.42 0.76
N SER A 41 -23.79 -4.41 -0.12
CA SER A 41 -24.56 -4.47 -1.37
C SER A 41 -26.09 -4.51 -1.16
N SER A 42 -26.52 -4.99 0.01
CA SER A 42 -27.93 -5.06 0.44
C SER A 42 -28.40 -3.89 1.31
N ASP A 43 -27.50 -3.01 1.76
CA ASP A 43 -27.82 -1.82 2.56
C ASP A 43 -27.13 -0.57 1.98
N PRO A 44 -27.86 0.27 1.22
CA PRO A 44 -27.29 1.50 0.66
C PRO A 44 -26.95 2.54 1.75
N GLY A 45 -27.39 2.35 3.00
CA GLY A 45 -27.07 3.22 4.12
C GLY A 45 -25.63 3.08 4.63
N SER A 46 -24.92 2.01 4.26
CA SER A 46 -23.60 1.69 4.78
C SER A 46 -22.56 1.59 3.66
N ALA A 47 -21.78 2.66 3.48
CA ALA A 47 -20.73 2.71 2.47
C ALA A 47 -19.57 3.64 2.86
N LEU A 48 -18.36 3.30 2.40
CA LEU A 48 -17.23 4.21 2.24
C LEU A 48 -17.08 4.50 0.76
N THR A 49 -17.02 5.76 0.36
CA THR A 49 -16.79 6.16 -1.03
C THR A 49 -15.67 7.18 -1.12
N LEU A 50 -14.80 6.99 -2.12
CA LEU A 50 -13.95 8.04 -2.70
C LEU A 50 -14.57 8.40 -4.04
N ARG A 51 -14.91 9.67 -4.24
CA ARG A 51 -15.58 10.14 -5.46
C ARG A 51 -15.00 11.44 -5.97
N SER A 52 -15.01 11.59 -7.29
CA SER A 52 -14.81 12.89 -7.96
C SER A 52 -16.12 13.68 -7.85
N VAL A 53 -16.04 14.97 -7.53
CA VAL A 53 -17.21 15.86 -7.44
C VAL A 53 -16.77 17.32 -7.63
N GLY A 54 -17.43 18.04 -8.54
CA GLY A 54 -17.26 19.49 -8.70
C GLY A 54 -15.81 19.92 -8.91
N GLY A 55 -15.06 19.20 -9.76
CA GLY A 55 -13.63 19.49 -10.02
C GLY A 55 -12.67 19.08 -8.90
N GLY A 56 -13.15 18.45 -7.83
CA GLY A 56 -12.33 17.90 -6.75
C GLY A 56 -12.69 16.48 -6.37
N VAL A 57 -12.42 16.13 -5.12
CA VAL A 57 -12.72 14.82 -4.54
C VAL A 57 -13.44 14.92 -3.19
N ARG A 58 -14.19 13.88 -2.85
CA ARG A 58 -14.85 13.72 -1.57
C ARG A 58 -14.70 12.29 -1.05
N ALA A 59 -14.37 12.16 0.22
CA ALA A 59 -14.44 10.92 0.97
C ALA A 59 -15.67 10.97 1.89
N LEU A 60 -16.58 10.01 1.73
CA LEU A 60 -17.78 9.90 2.53
C LEU A 60 -17.85 8.50 3.15
N VAL A 61 -18.08 8.43 4.47
CA VAL A 61 -18.38 7.17 5.17
C VAL A 61 -19.73 7.30 5.84
N THR A 62 -20.64 6.38 5.53
CA THR A 62 -21.97 6.27 6.14
C THR A 62 -22.14 4.93 6.83
N ARG A 63 -22.94 4.92 7.89
CA ARG A 63 -23.38 3.72 8.62
C ARG A 63 -24.87 3.82 8.87
N ASN A 64 -25.65 2.89 8.32
CA ASN A 64 -27.11 2.88 8.44
C ASN A 64 -27.75 4.24 8.10
N GLY A 65 -27.22 4.92 7.08
CA GLY A 65 -27.66 6.25 6.63
C GLY A 65 -27.08 7.44 7.40
N ALA A 66 -26.43 7.23 8.55
CA ALA A 66 -25.77 8.31 9.29
C ALA A 66 -24.35 8.57 8.74
N THR A 67 -24.02 9.83 8.49
CA THR A 67 -22.68 10.25 8.06
C THR A 67 -21.69 10.20 9.22
N LEU A 68 -20.66 9.37 9.08
CA LEU A 68 -19.54 9.26 10.02
C LEU A 68 -18.32 10.06 9.56
N LEU A 69 -18.12 10.21 8.27
CA LEU A 69 -17.02 11.00 7.71
C LEU A 69 -17.51 11.72 6.47
N ASP A 70 -17.13 12.98 6.35
CA ASP A 70 -17.37 13.78 5.16
C ASP A 70 -16.21 14.76 4.97
N LEU A 71 -15.26 14.39 4.11
CA LEU A 71 -14.10 15.21 3.75
C LEU A 71 -14.21 15.58 2.28
N ALA A 72 -14.20 16.87 1.96
CA ALA A 72 -14.23 17.35 0.58
C ALA A 72 -13.05 18.30 0.34
N SER A 73 -12.46 18.24 -0.86
CA SER A 73 -11.38 19.16 -1.25
C SER A 73 -11.86 20.52 -1.72
N GLY A 74 -13.14 20.65 -2.07
CA GLY A 74 -13.61 21.72 -2.96
C GLY A 74 -13.10 21.52 -4.40
N ASP A 75 -13.29 22.52 -5.26
CA ASP A 75 -12.79 22.48 -6.64
C ASP A 75 -11.26 22.65 -6.66
N LEU A 76 -10.56 21.67 -7.22
CA LEU A 76 -9.12 21.68 -7.43
C LEU A 76 -8.74 21.66 -8.93
N GLY A 77 -9.72 21.71 -9.83
CA GLY A 77 -9.49 21.61 -11.27
C GLY A 77 -9.05 20.21 -11.75
N LEU A 78 -9.41 19.13 -11.04
CA LEU A 78 -9.02 17.75 -11.39
C LEU A 78 -9.70 17.19 -12.66
N GLY A 79 -10.55 18.00 -13.29
CA GLY A 79 -11.22 17.71 -14.56
C GLY A 79 -10.40 18.11 -15.79
N ASP A 80 -9.07 18.14 -15.70
CA ASP A 80 -8.16 18.64 -16.73
C ASP A 80 -7.67 17.55 -17.70
N GLY A 81 -8.12 16.32 -17.54
CA GLY A 81 -7.70 15.15 -18.32
C GLY A 81 -6.34 14.58 -17.93
N ARG A 82 -5.65 15.17 -16.94
CA ARG A 82 -4.39 14.66 -16.41
C ARG A 82 -4.65 13.61 -15.33
N GLU A 83 -3.58 12.91 -15.00
CA GLU A 83 -3.61 11.88 -13.99
C GLU A 83 -3.38 12.47 -12.59
N HIS A 84 -4.30 12.13 -11.68
CA HIS A 84 -4.28 12.52 -10.27
C HIS A 84 -4.35 11.30 -9.37
N THR A 85 -3.88 11.44 -8.14
CA THR A 85 -3.97 10.42 -7.11
C THR A 85 -4.73 10.97 -5.91
N VAL A 86 -5.82 10.31 -5.53
CA VAL A 86 -6.53 10.57 -4.27
C VAL A 86 -6.24 9.44 -3.29
N ALA A 87 -6.07 9.77 -2.01
CA ALA A 87 -5.97 8.76 -0.97
C ALA A 87 -6.74 9.16 0.29
N LEU A 88 -7.41 8.18 0.88
CA LEU A 88 -7.99 8.24 2.22
C LEU A 88 -7.10 7.40 3.14
N ALA A 89 -6.49 8.05 4.11
CA ALA A 89 -5.68 7.41 5.14
C ALA A 89 -6.32 7.59 6.51
N ALA A 90 -6.39 6.53 7.30
CA ALA A 90 -6.90 6.57 8.67
C ALA A 90 -5.93 5.84 9.60
N GLY A 91 -5.60 6.47 10.72
CA GLY A 91 -4.63 5.97 11.69
C GLY A 91 -4.19 7.09 12.64
N ASN A 92 -3.48 6.74 13.70
CA ASN A 92 -3.04 7.69 14.73
C ASN A 92 -4.20 8.56 15.26
N THR A 93 -5.40 7.97 15.43
CA THR A 93 -6.63 8.66 15.86
C THR A 93 -7.20 9.70 14.89
N THR A 94 -6.69 9.75 13.65
CA THR A 94 -7.10 10.74 12.64
C THR A 94 -7.56 10.08 11.34
N THR A 95 -8.24 10.86 10.50
CA THR A 95 -8.55 10.48 9.12
C THR A 95 -8.28 11.65 8.21
N ARG A 96 -7.63 11.38 7.08
CA ARG A 96 -7.13 12.39 6.16
C ARG A 96 -7.42 12.01 4.71
N LEU A 97 -7.81 13.01 3.95
CA LEU A 97 -7.95 12.97 2.50
C LEU A 97 -6.75 13.71 1.89
N THR A 98 -6.04 13.06 0.98
CA THR A 98 -4.93 13.66 0.23
C THR A 98 -5.18 13.61 -1.27
N VAL A 99 -4.76 14.64 -1.99
CA VAL A 99 -4.72 14.69 -3.46
C VAL A 99 -3.29 15.01 -3.89
N ASP A 100 -2.72 14.19 -4.77
CA ASP A 100 -1.35 14.33 -5.28
C ASP A 100 -0.30 14.50 -4.18
N GLY A 101 -0.51 13.82 -3.05
CA GLY A 101 0.36 13.85 -1.88
C GLY A 101 0.11 15.02 -0.91
N VAL A 102 -0.77 15.97 -1.25
CA VAL A 102 -1.13 17.12 -0.41
C VAL A 102 -2.39 16.82 0.40
N ALA A 103 -2.39 17.13 1.69
CA ALA A 103 -3.58 17.00 2.54
C ALA A 103 -4.62 18.07 2.20
N VAL A 104 -5.84 17.64 1.84
CA VAL A 104 -6.95 18.52 1.44
C VAL A 104 -8.16 18.39 2.37
N GLY A 105 -8.18 17.38 3.24
CA GLY A 105 -9.21 17.22 4.26
C GLY A 105 -8.66 16.44 5.45
N PHE A 106 -9.13 16.77 6.66
CA PHE A 106 -8.65 16.19 7.90
C PHE A 106 -9.73 16.22 8.98
N VAL A 107 -9.81 15.15 9.78
CA VAL A 107 -10.57 15.13 11.03
C VAL A 107 -9.78 14.44 12.15
N PRO A 108 -9.90 14.92 13.41
CA PRO A 108 -9.29 14.31 14.59
C PRO A 108 -10.12 13.12 15.10
N ARG A 109 -10.50 12.23 14.19
CA ARG A 109 -11.17 10.95 14.48
C ARG A 109 -10.77 9.94 13.44
N GLN A 110 -10.59 8.70 13.85
CA GLN A 110 -10.34 7.56 12.96
C GLN A 110 -11.68 6.99 12.46
N VAL A 111 -11.90 7.03 11.15
CA VAL A 111 -13.05 6.42 10.46
C VAL A 111 -12.55 5.73 9.20
N PHE A 112 -12.75 4.43 9.07
CA PHE A 112 -12.18 3.62 7.97
C PHE A 112 -13.08 2.45 7.54
N GLY A 113 -12.49 1.40 6.95
CA GLY A 113 -13.21 0.25 6.38
C GLY A 113 -14.09 -0.48 7.40
N ALA A 114 -13.58 -0.69 8.62
CA ALA A 114 -14.33 -1.31 9.73
C ALA A 114 -15.59 -0.54 10.14
N ASP A 115 -15.68 0.74 9.78
CA ASP A 115 -16.83 1.55 10.12
C ASP A 115 -18.04 1.34 9.20
N VAL A 116 -17.85 0.66 8.07
CA VAL A 116 -18.88 0.30 7.10
C VAL A 116 -19.50 -1.04 7.49
N VAL A 117 -20.59 -0.99 8.25
CA VAL A 117 -21.26 -2.19 8.75
C VAL A 117 -21.82 -3.02 7.60
N GLY A 118 -21.52 -4.32 7.61
CA GLY A 118 -22.03 -5.25 6.61
C GLY A 118 -21.39 -5.11 5.22
N ALA A 119 -20.28 -4.37 5.09
CA ALA A 119 -19.57 -4.25 3.82
C ALA A 119 -19.15 -5.63 3.29
N ASP A 120 -19.62 -5.95 2.09
CA ASP A 120 -19.40 -7.22 1.39
C ASP A 120 -18.69 -7.03 0.06
N THR A 121 -18.64 -5.80 -0.44
CA THR A 121 -18.18 -5.50 -1.80
C THR A 121 -17.24 -4.30 -1.82
N LEU A 122 -16.15 -4.44 -2.59
CA LEU A 122 -15.28 -3.33 -2.98
C LEU A 122 -15.41 -3.14 -4.49
N THR A 123 -15.83 -1.95 -4.92
CA THR A 123 -16.10 -1.64 -6.33
C THR A 123 -15.28 -0.46 -6.80
N VAL A 124 -14.71 -0.57 -8.00
CA VAL A 124 -13.94 0.50 -8.65
C VAL A 124 -14.79 1.15 -9.73
N GLY A 125 -14.89 2.48 -9.72
CA GLY A 125 -15.59 3.24 -10.75
C GLY A 125 -17.12 3.32 -10.59
N ALA A 126 -17.70 2.76 -9.54
CA ALA A 126 -19.13 2.78 -9.24
C ALA A 126 -19.37 2.30 -7.79
N THR A 127 -20.62 2.38 -7.32
CA THR A 127 -21.09 1.71 -6.10
C THR A 127 -21.94 0.49 -6.45
N LYS A 128 -21.63 -0.66 -5.85
CA LYS A 128 -22.46 -1.87 -5.98
C LYS A 128 -23.70 -1.74 -5.11
N THR A 129 -24.85 -2.06 -5.69
CA THR A 129 -26.16 -2.10 -5.04
C THR A 129 -26.82 -3.45 -5.34
N GLN A 130 -27.91 -3.76 -4.64
CA GLN A 130 -28.67 -4.98 -4.87
C GLN A 130 -29.18 -5.10 -6.32
N THR A 131 -29.48 -3.98 -6.98
CA THR A 131 -30.02 -3.92 -8.34
C THR A 131 -28.96 -3.78 -9.43
N GLY A 132 -27.67 -3.64 -9.08
CA GLY A 132 -26.59 -3.43 -10.05
C GLY A 132 -25.55 -2.42 -9.57
N GLN A 133 -25.20 -1.47 -10.41
CA GLN A 133 -24.22 -0.42 -10.11
C GLN A 133 -24.86 0.97 -10.19
N ALA A 134 -24.40 1.89 -9.34
CA ALA A 134 -24.82 3.28 -9.29
C ALA A 134 -23.60 4.23 -9.23
N ASP A 135 -23.85 5.54 -9.44
CA ASP A 135 -22.85 6.62 -9.32
C ASP A 135 -21.56 6.39 -10.14
N GLY A 136 -21.72 5.91 -11.37
CA GLY A 136 -20.61 5.56 -12.25
C GLY A 136 -19.67 6.73 -12.54
N PHE A 137 -18.37 6.49 -12.46
CA PHE A 137 -17.34 7.46 -12.80
C PHE A 137 -17.10 7.53 -14.31
N VAL A 138 -16.99 8.76 -14.83
CA VAL A 138 -16.63 9.04 -16.22
C VAL A 138 -15.17 9.50 -16.26
N GLY A 139 -14.30 8.68 -16.84
CA GLY A 139 -12.86 8.92 -16.91
C GLY A 139 -12.10 7.60 -16.98
N SER A 140 -10.80 7.64 -16.65
CA SER A 140 -9.97 6.45 -16.50
C SER A 140 -9.55 6.28 -15.04
N ILE A 141 -9.50 5.02 -14.60
CA ILE A 141 -8.91 4.64 -13.31
C ILE A 141 -7.73 3.73 -13.63
N GLY A 142 -6.52 4.21 -13.37
CA GLY A 142 -5.29 3.50 -13.71
C GLY A 142 -4.91 2.46 -12.65
N ARG A 143 -5.04 2.81 -11.37
CA ARG A 143 -4.61 1.94 -10.27
C ARG A 143 -5.37 2.19 -8.98
N VAL A 144 -5.63 1.12 -8.22
CA VAL A 144 -6.16 1.19 -6.86
C VAL A 144 -5.18 0.52 -5.90
N PHE A 145 -5.03 1.10 -4.72
CA PHE A 145 -4.20 0.54 -3.66
C PHE A 145 -5.01 0.42 -2.38
N ALA A 146 -4.81 -0.67 -1.67
CA ALA A 146 -5.24 -0.84 -0.30
C ALA A 146 -4.04 -1.27 0.55
N LEU A 147 -3.70 -0.46 1.54
CA LEU A 147 -2.60 -0.68 2.47
C LEU A 147 -3.16 -0.88 3.86
N HIS A 148 -2.54 -1.77 4.64
CA HIS A 148 -2.88 -1.99 6.04
C HIS A 148 -2.39 -0.85 6.94
N GLU A 149 -1.41 -0.07 6.49
CA GLU A 149 -0.85 1.04 7.25
C GLU A 149 -1.35 2.40 6.73
N PRO A 150 -1.57 3.37 7.63
CA PRO A 150 -1.82 4.75 7.23
C PRO A 150 -0.58 5.33 6.57
N THR A 151 -0.73 5.87 5.38
CA THR A 151 0.32 6.63 4.72
C THR A 151 0.34 8.03 5.31
N GLU A 152 1.51 8.45 5.79
CA GLU A 152 1.74 9.84 6.16
C GLU A 152 1.96 10.68 4.89
N PRO A 153 1.53 11.96 4.86
CA PRO A 153 1.89 12.82 3.76
C PRO A 153 3.41 12.91 3.81
N VAL A 154 4.04 12.99 2.64
CA VAL A 154 5.41 13.48 2.60
C VAL A 154 5.37 14.86 3.24
N GLN A 155 5.97 14.99 4.43
CA GLN A 155 5.95 16.25 5.17
C GLN A 155 6.55 17.33 4.28
N GLN A 156 5.71 18.28 3.90
CA GLN A 156 6.11 19.42 3.10
C GLN A 156 7.13 20.24 3.89
N ILE A 157 8.36 20.26 3.39
CA ILE A 157 9.46 21.07 3.90
C ILE A 157 9.03 22.54 3.80
N THR A 158 8.91 23.22 4.94
CA THR A 158 8.70 24.68 4.93
C THR A 158 10.03 25.36 4.63
N LEU A 159 10.11 26.07 3.48
CA LEU A 159 11.21 26.95 3.17
C LEU A 159 11.09 28.22 4.04
N ALA A 160 11.86 28.30 5.12
CA ALA A 160 12.18 29.57 5.74
C ALA A 160 13.09 30.36 4.77
N GLY A 161 12.91 31.68 4.70
CA GLY A 161 13.39 32.62 3.66
C GLY A 161 14.91 32.75 3.45
N ASN A 162 15.70 31.74 3.80
CA ASN A 162 17.14 31.64 3.63
C ASN A 162 17.58 30.25 3.08
N ASN A 163 16.70 29.54 2.36
CA ASN A 163 16.99 28.24 1.73
C ASN A 163 17.53 27.16 2.68
N THR A 164 17.30 27.28 3.99
CA THR A 164 17.75 26.27 4.95
C THR A 164 16.63 25.26 5.19
N VAL A 165 16.88 24.00 4.84
CA VAL A 165 15.98 22.87 5.15
C VAL A 165 16.22 22.44 6.60
N THR A 166 15.43 22.95 7.54
CA THR A 166 15.44 22.44 8.92
C THR A 166 14.29 21.45 9.13
N ARG A 167 14.64 20.19 9.39
CA ARG A 167 13.72 19.25 10.04
C ARG A 167 13.38 19.81 11.43
N SER A 168 12.10 19.84 11.81
CA SER A 168 11.73 20.13 13.19
C SER A 168 12.52 19.21 14.13
N ALA A 169 13.33 19.80 15.02
CA ALA A 169 14.10 19.07 16.02
C ALA A 169 13.18 18.30 16.97
N GLU A 170 11.94 18.76 17.12
CA GLU A 170 10.90 18.16 17.94
C GLU A 170 10.34 16.89 17.29
N LEU A 171 10.13 16.93 15.97
CA LEU A 171 9.64 15.77 15.20
C LEU A 171 10.72 14.70 15.03
N THR A 172 11.98 15.12 14.89
CA THR A 172 13.14 14.19 14.89
C THR A 172 13.27 13.51 16.25
N ARG A 173 13.11 14.25 17.36
CA ARG A 173 13.10 13.66 18.70
C ARG A 173 11.96 12.66 18.87
N MET A 174 10.74 13.04 18.47
CA MET A 174 9.57 12.17 18.58
C MET A 174 9.77 10.86 17.80
N LEU A 175 10.26 10.92 16.56
CA LEU A 175 10.56 9.75 15.74
C LEU A 175 11.74 8.91 16.30
N THR A 176 12.77 9.53 16.87
CA THR A 176 13.86 8.77 17.53
C THR A 176 13.42 8.11 18.83
N THR A 177 12.48 8.69 19.57
CA THR A 177 11.90 8.05 20.77
C THR A 177 11.06 6.82 20.41
N PHE A 178 10.33 6.85 19.28
CA PHE A 178 9.61 5.68 18.76
C PHE A 178 10.51 4.61 18.12
N SER A 179 11.69 4.99 17.63
CA SER A 179 12.67 4.05 17.06
C SER A 179 13.43 3.21 18.11
N GLN A 180 13.45 3.61 19.38
CA GLN A 180 14.24 2.94 20.42
C GLN A 180 13.47 1.82 21.16
N SER A 181 12.15 1.71 20.97
CA SER A 181 11.34 0.67 21.64
C SER A 181 11.29 -0.67 20.92
N GLY A 182 11.97 -0.83 19.78
CA GLY A 182 12.16 -2.12 19.11
C GLY A 182 10.89 -2.81 18.57
N ALA A 183 9.72 -2.15 18.61
CA ALA A 183 8.44 -2.77 18.26
C ALA A 183 8.12 -2.81 16.74
N TRP A 184 8.97 -2.25 15.87
CA TRP A 184 8.69 -2.13 14.42
C TRP A 184 9.35 -3.21 13.53
N GLN A 185 10.21 -4.07 14.07
CA GLN A 185 11.04 -4.96 13.24
C GLN A 185 10.34 -6.20 12.66
N SER A 186 9.01 -6.32 12.73
CA SER A 186 8.30 -7.49 12.19
C SER A 186 7.09 -7.20 11.29
N MET A 187 6.91 -5.97 10.79
CA MET A 187 5.82 -5.69 9.84
C MET A 187 6.37 -5.30 8.47
N GLU A 188 6.60 -6.33 7.64
CA GLU A 188 6.69 -6.14 6.19
C GLU A 188 5.31 -5.74 5.66
N SER A 189 5.09 -4.45 5.44
CA SER A 189 3.94 -3.98 4.67
C SER A 189 4.12 -4.36 3.21
N ARG A 190 3.39 -5.40 2.76
CA ARG A 190 3.30 -5.76 1.34
C ARG A 190 2.15 -4.99 0.71
N PRO A 191 2.39 -4.05 -0.22
CA PRO A 191 1.31 -3.31 -0.86
C PRO A 191 0.42 -4.29 -1.63
N ILE A 192 -0.87 -4.33 -1.30
CA ILE A 192 -1.85 -5.04 -2.13
C ILE A 192 -2.17 -4.11 -3.29
N ALA A 193 -1.45 -4.30 -4.41
CA ALA A 193 -1.74 -3.62 -5.66
C ALA A 193 -3.02 -4.24 -6.25
N ILE A 194 -4.14 -3.56 -6.06
CA ILE A 194 -5.42 -3.90 -6.67
C ILE A 194 -5.44 -3.13 -8.00
N LEU A 195 -4.99 -3.80 -9.06
CA LEU A 195 -4.77 -3.29 -10.43
C LEU A 195 -3.34 -2.85 -10.72
N GLY A 196 -2.84 -3.31 -11.86
CA GLY A 196 -1.57 -2.92 -12.43
C GLY A 196 -1.54 -3.43 -13.85
N GLU A 197 -2.04 -2.61 -14.78
CA GLU A 197 -1.59 -2.46 -16.16
C GLU A 197 -2.52 -1.46 -16.86
N GLY A 198 -1.93 -0.54 -17.62
CA GLY A 198 -2.69 0.36 -18.47
C GLY A 198 -3.39 -0.44 -19.55
N LEU A 199 -4.67 -0.74 -19.36
CA LEU A 199 -5.47 -1.47 -20.34
C LEU A 199 -5.96 -0.51 -21.43
N SER A 200 -5.12 -0.28 -22.43
CA SER A 200 -5.60 -0.05 -23.80
C SER A 200 -6.01 -1.42 -24.38
N ALA A 201 -7.19 -1.49 -24.99
CA ALA A 201 -7.78 -2.76 -25.40
C ALA A 201 -6.99 -3.45 -26.53
N PRO A 202 -6.61 -4.75 -26.41
CA PRO A 202 -6.17 -5.55 -27.54
C PRO A 202 -7.37 -5.98 -28.39
N GLU A 203 -7.17 -6.05 -29.71
CA GLU A 203 -8.21 -6.35 -30.70
C GLU A 203 -8.73 -7.80 -30.66
N ASP A 204 -8.02 -8.73 -30.01
CA ASP A 204 -8.34 -10.16 -30.02
C ASP A 204 -8.59 -10.75 -28.61
N GLY A 205 -9.86 -10.72 -28.17
CA GLY A 205 -10.44 -11.69 -27.21
C GLY A 205 -9.94 -11.69 -25.75
N TRP A 206 -10.72 -11.11 -24.84
CA TRP A 206 -10.40 -10.97 -23.41
C TRP A 206 -10.64 -12.25 -22.58
N ARG A 207 -9.65 -12.64 -21.77
CA ARG A 207 -9.83 -13.53 -20.61
C ARG A 207 -10.54 -12.79 -19.46
N ARG A 208 -11.27 -13.49 -18.60
CA ARG A 208 -12.01 -12.89 -17.48
C ARG A 208 -11.05 -12.35 -16.40
N TRP A 209 -11.31 -11.14 -15.91
CA TRP A 209 -10.56 -10.48 -14.82
C TRP A 209 -10.41 -11.33 -13.55
N SER A 210 -11.42 -12.12 -13.20
CA SER A 210 -11.36 -13.07 -12.09
C SER A 210 -10.23 -14.09 -12.26
N ASP A 211 -9.96 -14.49 -13.50
CA ASP A 211 -8.96 -15.51 -13.83
C ASP A 211 -7.56 -14.92 -13.63
N THR A 212 -7.37 -13.64 -13.99
CA THR A 212 -6.11 -12.91 -13.74
C THR A 212 -5.81 -12.75 -12.25
N LEU A 213 -6.82 -12.42 -11.44
CA LEU A 213 -6.67 -12.32 -9.98
C LEU A 213 -6.36 -13.68 -9.33
N GLN A 214 -7.07 -14.74 -9.75
CA GLN A 214 -6.82 -16.09 -9.28
C GLN A 214 -5.43 -16.60 -9.68
N GLU A 215 -5.00 -16.31 -10.91
CA GLU A 215 -3.69 -16.72 -11.44
C GLU A 215 -2.55 -16.01 -10.70
N ARG A 216 -2.71 -14.73 -10.37
CA ARG A 216 -1.76 -13.99 -9.52
C ARG A 216 -1.71 -14.54 -8.10
N HIS A 217 -2.87 -14.82 -7.49
CA HIS A 217 -2.91 -15.40 -6.15
C HIS A 217 -2.29 -16.81 -6.10
N ARG A 218 -2.43 -17.58 -7.20
CA ARG A 218 -1.74 -18.86 -7.39
C ARG A 218 -0.23 -18.68 -7.52
N GLY A 219 0.22 -17.66 -8.24
CA GLY A 219 1.63 -17.28 -8.35
C GLY A 219 2.25 -16.94 -7.00
N GLU A 220 1.59 -16.09 -6.20
CA GLU A 220 2.05 -15.72 -4.85
C GLU A 220 2.07 -16.91 -3.89
N ARG A 221 1.07 -17.80 -3.95
CA ARG A 221 1.03 -19.03 -3.15
C ARG A 221 2.20 -19.95 -3.51
N ASN A 222 2.47 -20.13 -4.81
CA ASN A 222 3.59 -20.95 -5.28
C ASN A 222 4.96 -20.36 -4.89
N TYR A 223 5.09 -19.03 -4.90
CA TYR A 223 6.29 -18.35 -4.44
C TYR A 223 6.55 -18.61 -2.94
N ARG A 224 5.52 -18.52 -2.08
CA ARG A 224 5.62 -18.83 -0.65
C ARG A 224 6.08 -20.27 -0.41
N LEU A 225 5.55 -21.22 -1.17
CA LEU A 225 5.93 -22.62 -1.05
C LEU A 225 7.40 -22.85 -1.44
N ARG A 226 7.91 -22.16 -2.47
CA ARG A 226 9.32 -22.31 -2.87
C ARG A 226 10.31 -21.69 -1.89
N HIS A 227 9.96 -20.57 -1.25
CA HIS A 227 10.90 -19.83 -0.40
C HIS A 227 10.75 -20.11 1.11
N HIS A 228 9.74 -20.86 1.54
CA HIS A 228 9.63 -21.34 2.93
C HIS A 228 9.96 -22.85 3.09
N SER A 229 10.52 -23.49 2.06
CA SER A 229 10.88 -24.92 2.10
C SER A 229 12.34 -25.24 2.46
N GLU A 230 13.16 -24.26 2.90
CA GLU A 230 14.49 -24.57 3.44
C GLU A 230 14.53 -24.42 4.96
N PRO A 231 14.32 -25.50 5.74
CA PRO A 231 14.82 -25.55 7.09
C PRO A 231 16.32 -25.88 7.05
N GLY A 232 17.12 -25.00 7.65
CA GLY A 232 18.56 -25.11 7.78
C GLY A 232 19.02 -26.48 8.29
N GLY A 233 19.92 -27.09 7.53
CA GLY A 233 20.60 -28.35 7.85
C GLY A 233 22.05 -28.36 7.37
N GLY A 234 22.74 -27.23 7.45
CA GLY A 234 24.18 -27.14 7.15
C GLY A 234 25.03 -27.54 8.37
N ARG A 235 25.36 -28.83 8.47
CA ARG A 235 26.32 -29.39 9.44
C ARG A 235 27.73 -28.80 9.16
N PRO A 236 28.51 -28.38 10.17
CA PRO A 236 29.88 -27.90 9.93
C PRO A 236 30.80 -29.05 9.48
N PRO A 237 31.75 -28.79 8.57
CA PRO A 237 32.71 -29.80 8.13
C PRO A 237 33.70 -30.12 9.26
N GLY A 238 33.85 -31.40 9.54
CA GLY A 238 34.73 -31.93 10.57
C GLY A 238 36.21 -31.71 10.26
N GLU A 239 36.94 -31.31 11.29
CA GLU A 239 38.40 -31.36 11.36
C GLU A 239 38.87 -32.83 11.35
N GLY A 240 39.25 -33.30 10.17
CA GLY A 240 39.95 -34.57 9.97
C GLY A 240 41.45 -34.35 9.90
N ARG A 241 42.13 -34.65 11.01
CA ARG A 241 43.58 -34.85 11.13
C ARG A 241 44.16 -35.69 9.99
N LEU A 242 45.26 -35.25 9.39
CA LEU A 242 46.26 -36.13 8.79
C LEU A 242 47.67 -35.66 9.16
N ALA A 243 48.30 -36.49 9.99
CA ALA A 243 49.69 -36.41 10.37
C ALA A 243 50.61 -36.93 9.25
N ALA A 244 51.84 -36.39 9.22
CA ALA A 244 53.12 -37.09 9.07
C ALA A 244 54.04 -36.46 8.01
N ARG A 245 55.12 -35.81 8.48
CA ARG A 245 56.53 -36.18 8.21
C ARG A 245 57.45 -35.01 8.57
N ALA A 246 58.02 -35.07 9.78
CA ALA A 246 59.24 -34.36 10.12
C ALA A 246 60.40 -35.35 9.98
N GLY A 247 61.19 -35.20 8.92
CA GLY A 247 62.48 -35.85 8.76
C GLY A 247 63.57 -34.97 9.37
N ALA A 248 64.22 -35.48 10.41
CA ALA A 248 65.37 -34.88 11.04
C ALA A 248 66.62 -35.00 10.13
N ALA A 249 67.33 -33.90 9.91
CA ALA A 249 68.68 -33.92 9.38
C ALA A 249 69.55 -32.83 10.03
N ARG A 250 70.58 -33.33 10.74
CA ARG A 250 71.94 -32.78 10.86
C ARG A 250 72.16 -31.52 11.69
N GLY A 251 72.66 -31.74 12.90
CA GLY A 251 73.78 -30.94 13.40
C GLY A 251 75.08 -31.35 12.70
N VAL A 252 75.96 -30.38 12.48
CA VAL A 252 77.33 -30.32 13.03
C VAL A 252 78.05 -29.13 12.39
N ALA A 253 78.63 -28.32 13.27
CA ALA A 253 79.44 -27.15 13.00
C ALA A 253 80.76 -27.49 12.30
N ASN A 254 81.26 -26.56 11.47
CA ASN A 254 82.60 -25.99 11.64
C ASN A 254 82.89 -25.01 10.50
N ARG A 255 83.11 -23.74 10.85
CA ARG A 255 83.85 -22.78 10.03
C ARG A 255 84.63 -21.88 10.98
N HIS A 256 85.90 -22.19 11.17
CA HIS A 256 86.90 -21.29 11.72
C HIS A 256 88.10 -21.35 10.79
N HIS A 257 88.55 -20.16 10.37
CA HIS A 257 89.93 -19.76 10.06
C HIS A 257 90.74 -20.62 9.05
N ASP A 258 91.57 -20.09 8.18
CA ASP A 258 92.17 -18.77 8.03
C ASP A 258 92.95 -18.79 6.71
N ARG A 259 93.18 -17.59 6.16
CA ARG A 259 94.39 -17.17 5.42
C ARG A 259 94.67 -17.74 4.02
N GLY A 260 94.97 -16.80 3.12
CA GLY A 260 95.78 -17.01 1.93
C GLY A 260 95.26 -16.22 0.76
#